data_AF-A0A9X2X7C4-F1
#
_entry.id   AF-A0A9X2X7C4-F1
#
_cell.length_a   1.000
_cell.length_b   1.000
_cell.length_c   1.000
_cell.angle_alpha   90.00
_cell.angle_beta   90.00
_cell.angle_gamma   90.00
#
_symmetry.space_group_name_H-M   'P 1'
#
loop_
_entity.id
_entity.type
_entity.pdbx_description
1 polymer ?
#
loop_
_entity_poly.entity_id
_entity_poly.type
_entity_poly.pdbx_seq_one_letter_code
_entity_poly.pdbx_strand_id
1 'polypeptide(L)' 'MANRPAPFTQADVTRAIKGALAAGVQVREVIATAEGVRIILTGNDNARKGDDWDDIRNAAP' A
#
# COMPACT_ATOMS: atom_id res chain seq x y z
N MET A 1 19.79 0.36 23.53
CA MET A 1 18.63 0.43 22.61
C MET A 1 17.83 -0.84 22.78
N ALA A 2 16.55 -0.74 23.16
CA ALA A 2 15.68 -1.91 23.21
C ALA A 2 15.38 -2.33 21.75
N ASN A 3 15.81 -3.53 21.36
CA ASN A 3 15.49 -4.10 20.04
C ASN A 3 14.00 -4.48 20.04
N ARG A 4 13.12 -3.52 19.75
CA ARG A 4 11.71 -3.83 19.53
C ARG A 4 11.55 -4.45 18.15
N PRO A 5 10.91 -5.62 18.04
CA PRO A 5 10.60 -6.18 16.74
C PRO A 5 9.66 -5.24 15.98
N ALA A 6 9.89 -5.09 14.67
CA ALA A 6 8.99 -4.35 13.80
C ALA A 6 7.61 -5.03 13.77
N PRO A 7 6.51 -4.27 13.66
CA PRO A 7 5.15 -4.83 13.65
C PRO A 7 4.79 -5.51 12.31
N PHE A 8 5.72 -5.60 11.37
CA PHE A 8 5.53 -6.15 10.03
C PHE A 8 6.70 -7.07 9.66
N THR A 9 6.40 -8.05 8.82
CA THR A 9 7.41 -8.95 8.25
C THR A 9 7.83 -8.49 6.87
N GLN A 10 8.96 -9.01 6.39
CA GLN A 10 9.38 -8.82 4.99
C GLN A 10 8.37 -9.43 4.00
N ALA A 11 7.66 -10.49 4.39
CA ALA A 11 6.63 -11.10 3.56
C ALA A 11 5.44 -10.14 3.37
N ASP A 12 5.06 -9.39 4.42
CA ASP A 12 3.99 -8.39 4.35
C ASP A 12 4.36 -7.25 3.39
N VAL A 13 5.59 -6.74 3.50
CA VAL A 13 6.11 -5.71 2.58
C VAL A 13 6.10 -6.23 1.14
N THR A 14 6.58 -7.45 0.92
CA THR A 14 6.61 -8.07 -0.41
C THR A 14 5.20 -8.24 -0.99
N ARG A 15 4.23 -8.66 -0.17
CA ARG A 15 2.83 -8.80 -0.56
C ARG A 15 2.23 -7.46 -0.99
N ALA A 16 2.48 -6.40 -0.21
CA ALA A 16 1.97 -5.07 -0.51
C ALA A 16 2.54 -4.51 -1.85
N ILE A 17 3.85 -4.68 -2.08
CA ILE A 17 4.48 -4.28 -3.35
C ILE A 17 3.88 -5.05 -4.53
N LYS A 18 3.75 -6.38 -4.41
CA LYS A 18 3.16 -7.21 -5.48
C LYS A 18 1.71 -6.81 -5.76
N GLY A 19 0.93 -6.49 -4.73
CA GLY A 19 -0.44 -5.99 -4.89
C GLY A 19 -0.51 -4.67 -5.65
N ALA A 20 0.36 -3.72 -5.31
CA ALA A 20 0.45 -2.43 -6.01
C ALA A 20 0.79 -2.61 -7.50
N LEU A 21 1.79 -3.45 -7.80
CA LEU A 21 2.17 -3.77 -9.18
C LEU A 21 1.05 -4.47 -9.96
N ALA A 22 0.35 -5.42 -9.33
CA ALA A 22 -0.78 -6.12 -9.93
C ALA A 22 -1.97 -5.19 -10.22
N ALA A 23 -2.15 -4.14 -9.40
CA ALA A 23 -3.13 -3.08 -9.62
C ALA A 23 -2.70 -2.06 -10.70
N GLY A 24 -1.58 -2.29 -11.38
CA GLY A 24 -1.05 -1.39 -12.41
C GLY A 24 -0.43 -0.10 -11.85
N VAL A 25 -0.21 -0.04 -10.53
CA VAL A 25 0.41 1.13 -9.90
C VAL A 25 1.92 0.96 -9.87
N GLN A 26 2.65 1.93 -10.40
CA GLN A 26 4.11 1.92 -10.35
C GLN A 26 4.58 2.26 -8.93
N VAL A 27 5.44 1.40 -8.37
CA VAL A 27 6.08 1.66 -7.07
C VAL A 27 7.39 2.38 -7.30
N ARG A 28 7.56 3.55 -6.67
CA ARG A 28 8.80 4.34 -6.71
C ARG A 28 9.79 3.89 -5.64
N GLU A 29 9.29 3.79 -4.41
CA GLU A 29 10.13 3.63 -3.23
C GLU A 29 9.32 2.96 -2.11
N VAL A 30 10.01 2.20 -1.26
CA VAL A 30 9.43 1.58 -0.07
C VAL A 30 10.32 1.92 1.12
N ILE A 31 9.73 2.54 2.13
CA ILE A 31 10.42 3.00 3.34
C ILE A 31 9.86 2.23 4.53
N ALA A 32 10.71 1.41 5.16
CA ALA A 32 10.39 0.76 6.42
C ALA A 32 10.95 1.60 7.58
N THR A 33 10.09 2.02 8.50
CA THR A 33 10.44 2.77 9.71
C THR A 33 9.98 2.01 10.95
N ALA A 34 10.38 2.49 12.13
CA ALA A 34 9.87 1.95 13.40
C ALA A 34 8.34 2.13 13.57
N GLU A 35 7.73 3.04 12.80
CA GLU A 35 6.29 3.32 12.83
C GLU A 35 5.50 2.44 11.86
N GLY A 36 6.15 1.84 10.85
CA GLY A 36 5.46 1.08 9.81
C GLY A 36 6.16 1.06 8.46
N VAL A 37 5.43 0.71 7.42
CA VAL A 37 5.90 0.65 6.03
C VAL A 37 5.17 1.70 5.21
N ARG A 38 5.90 2.57 4.52
CA ARG A 38 5.36 3.53 3.56
C ARG A 38 5.74 3.10 2.14
N ILE A 39 4.77 3.02 1.25
CA ILE A 39 4.98 2.69 -0.17
C ILE A 39 4.68 3.97 -0.97
N ILE A 40 5.69 4.49 -1.64
CA ILE A 40 5.61 5.67 -2.49
C ILE A 40 5.40 5.20 -3.92
N LEU A 41 4.37 5.71 -4.58
CA LEU A 41 3.96 5.29 -5.92
C LEU A 41 4.41 6.36 -6.93
N THR A 42 4.93 5.94 -8.09
CA THR A 42 5.31 6.83 -9.19
C THR A 42 4.07 7.14 -10.03
N GLY A 43 3.80 8.42 -10.23
CA GLY A 43 2.75 8.89 -11.14
C GLY A 43 1.35 8.59 -10.63
N ASN A 44 0.68 9.60 -10.08
CA ASN A 44 -0.57 10.16 -10.61
C ASN A 44 -1.02 11.36 -9.76
N ASP A 45 -0.69 12.60 -10.15
CA ASP A 45 -1.44 13.79 -9.70
C ASP A 45 -2.92 13.74 -10.13
N ASN A 46 -3.28 12.76 -10.97
CA ASN A 46 -4.65 12.39 -11.32
C ASN A 46 -5.06 11.02 -10.76
N ALA A 47 -4.47 10.54 -9.65
CA ALA A 47 -5.04 9.41 -8.92
C ALA A 47 -6.45 9.87 -8.58
N ARG A 48 -7.43 9.36 -9.34
CA ARG A 48 -8.82 9.79 -9.25
C ARG A 48 -9.16 9.79 -7.77
N LYS A 49 -9.53 10.96 -7.29
CA LYS A 49 -10.32 11.16 -6.08
C LYS A 49 -11.71 10.58 -6.36
N GLY A 50 -11.74 9.29 -6.70
CA GLY A 50 -12.94 8.49 -6.85
C GLY A 50 -13.09 7.79 -5.53
N ASP A 51 -13.82 8.44 -4.63
CA ASP A 51 -14.57 7.74 -3.60
C ASP A 51 -15.29 6.58 -4.28
N ASP A 52 -14.90 5.33 -4.01
CA ASP A 52 -15.66 4.14 -4.42
C ASP A 52 -15.40 2.95 -3.47
N TRP A 53 -15.10 3.24 -2.20
CA TRP A 53 -15.28 2.21 -1.16
C TRP A 53 -16.77 1.95 -0.87
N ASP A 54 -17.66 2.90 -1.19
CA ASP A 54 -19.12 2.75 -1.05
C ASP A 54 -19.75 1.96 -2.23
N ASP A 55 -19.15 2.00 -3.42
CA ASP A 55 -19.67 1.30 -4.61
C ASP A 55 -19.49 -0.23 -4.53
N ILE A 56 -18.44 -0.72 -3.86
CA ILE A 56 -18.24 -2.16 -3.61
C ILE A 56 -19.30 -2.70 -2.63
N ARG A 57 -19.81 -1.87 -1.71
CA ARG A 57 -20.81 -2.30 -0.70
C ARG A 57 -22.24 -2.34 -1.24
N ASN A 58 -22.54 -1.53 -2.25
CA ASN A 58 -23.87 -1.45 -2.87
C ASN A 58 -24.01 -2.31 -4.13
N ALA A 59 -22.96 -3.01 -4.55
CA ALA A 59 -22.97 -3.98 -5.66
C ALA A 59 -23.54 -5.37 -5.28
N ALA A 60 -24.40 -5.44 -4.25
CA ALA A 60 -25.33 -6.55 -4.01
C ALA A 60 -26.73 -5.92 -3.97
N PRO A 61 -27.57 -6.18 -4.99
CA PRO A 61 -27.98 -7.51 -5.44
C PRO A 61 -27.63 -7.88 -6.88
#